data_AF-A0A7S2LHT2-F1
#
_entry.id   AF-A0A7S2LHT2-F1
#
_cell.length_a   1.000
_cell.length_b   1.000
_cell.length_c   1.000
_cell.angle_alpha   90.00
_cell.angle_beta   90.00
_cell.angle_gamma   90.00
#
_symmetry.space_group_name_H-M   'P 1'
#
loop_
_entity.id
_entity.type
_entity.pdbx_description
1 polymer ?
#
loop_
_entity_poly.entity_id
_entity_poly.type
_entity_poly.pdbx_seq_one_letter_code
_entity_poly.pdbx_strand_id
1 'polypeptide(L)'
;NPASPIAQYYPKDFETDANGKRQPWEAVVKIPFIESQALLDVVGQIDSAPEGTVVPLTKAEIKRNERGQIWTYEPENKGTNRVSFSDAPKKLKTKGRPPRRKVRR
;
A
#
# COMPACT_ATOMS: atom_id res chain seq x y z
N ASN A 1 -20.58 -12.42 -10.60
CA ASN A 1 -21.47 -12.54 -11.78
C ASN A 1 -20.59 -12.64 -13.02
N PRO A 2 -20.58 -13.79 -13.73
CA PRO A 2 -19.78 -13.95 -14.96
C PRO A 2 -20.23 -13.00 -16.10
N ALA A 3 -21.44 -12.44 -16.04
CA ALA A 3 -21.93 -11.45 -17.00
C ALA A 3 -21.45 -10.02 -16.71
N SER A 4 -20.56 -9.81 -15.73
CA SER A 4 -19.99 -8.48 -15.46
C SER A 4 -19.09 -8.03 -16.62
N PRO A 5 -19.19 -6.76 -17.09
CA PRO A 5 -18.34 -6.23 -18.17
C PRO A 5 -16.83 -6.30 -17.87
N ILE A 6 -16.46 -6.32 -16.60
CA ILE A 6 -15.07 -6.38 -16.12
C ILE A 6 -14.67 -7.79 -15.62
N ALA A 7 -15.47 -8.83 -15.87
CA ALA A 7 -15.22 -10.19 -15.36
C ALA A 7 -13.86 -10.77 -15.78
N GLN A 8 -13.36 -10.40 -16.97
CA GLN A 8 -12.07 -10.85 -17.50
C GLN A 8 -10.86 -10.47 -16.62
N TYR A 9 -10.98 -9.42 -15.81
CA TYR A 9 -9.93 -8.97 -14.90
C TYR A 9 -9.89 -9.75 -13.57
N TYR A 10 -10.87 -10.63 -13.32
CA TYR A 10 -10.99 -11.41 -12.09
C TYR A 10 -11.08 -12.92 -12.39
N PRO A 11 -10.02 -13.53 -12.96
CA PRO A 11 -10.01 -14.95 -13.26
C PRO A 11 -10.01 -15.78 -11.97
N LYS A 12 -10.72 -16.91 -11.97
CA LYS A 12 -10.76 -17.85 -10.83
C LYS A 12 -9.40 -18.51 -10.60
N ASP A 13 -8.75 -18.90 -11.69
CA ASP A 13 -7.44 -19.52 -11.73
C ASP A 13 -6.50 -18.63 -12.55
N PHE A 14 -5.26 -18.45 -12.09
CA PHE A 14 -4.26 -17.62 -12.76
C PHE A 14 -2.89 -18.31 -12.77
N GLU A 15 -2.10 -18.03 -13.78
CA GLU A 15 -0.75 -18.56 -13.88
C GLU A 15 0.25 -17.76 -13.05
N THR A 16 1.24 -18.46 -12.50
CA THR A 16 2.38 -17.86 -11.78
C THR A 16 3.68 -18.30 -12.42
N ASP A 17 4.55 -17.36 -12.76
CA ASP A 17 5.90 -17.63 -13.26
C ASP A 17 6.92 -17.49 -12.11
N ALA A 18 7.50 -18.61 -11.70
CA ALA A 18 8.51 -18.62 -10.66
C ALA A 18 9.85 -18.05 -11.14
N ASN A 19 10.17 -18.04 -12.43
CA ASN A 19 11.44 -17.55 -12.99
C ASN A 19 12.69 -17.94 -12.17
N GLY A 20 12.78 -19.22 -11.76
CA GLY A 20 13.88 -19.76 -10.95
C GLY A 20 13.86 -19.41 -9.46
N LYS A 21 12.81 -18.73 -8.96
CA LYS A 21 12.58 -18.45 -7.54
C LYS A 21 12.11 -19.71 -6.81
N ARG A 22 12.50 -19.81 -5.54
CA ARG A 22 12.20 -20.99 -4.70
C ARG A 22 10.88 -20.85 -3.97
N GLN A 23 10.47 -19.62 -3.67
CA GLN A 23 9.28 -19.36 -2.88
C GLN A 23 8.13 -18.88 -3.77
N PRO A 24 6.90 -19.40 -3.60
CA PRO A 24 5.78 -19.04 -4.45
C PRO A 24 5.36 -17.56 -4.34
N TRP A 25 5.64 -16.91 -3.21
CA TRP A 25 5.37 -15.48 -3.02
C TRP A 25 6.33 -14.56 -3.80
N GLU A 26 7.45 -15.09 -4.30
CA GLU A 26 8.37 -14.37 -5.20
C GLU A 26 7.97 -14.49 -6.67
N ALA A 27 7.03 -15.37 -7.00
CA ALA A 27 6.61 -15.62 -8.37
C ALA A 27 5.84 -14.43 -8.95
N VAL A 28 6.01 -14.21 -10.26
CA VAL A 28 5.25 -13.20 -11.00
C VAL A 28 3.86 -13.76 -11.28
N VAL A 29 2.83 -13.06 -10.80
CA VAL A 29 1.43 -13.40 -11.07
C VAL A 29 1.01 -12.81 -12.41
N LYS A 30 0.53 -13.65 -13.33
CA LYS A 30 0.09 -13.24 -14.66
C LYS A 30 -1.41 -12.93 -14.68
N ILE A 31 -1.77 -11.72 -14.30
CA ILE A 31 -3.15 -11.19 -14.37
C ILE A 31 -3.19 -10.02 -15.35
N PRO A 32 -4.24 -9.87 -16.18
CA PRO A 32 -4.39 -8.72 -17.05
C PRO A 32 -4.52 -7.42 -16.26
N PHE A 33 -3.81 -6.37 -16.68
CA PHE A 33 -4.01 -5.04 -16.10
C PHE A 33 -5.41 -4.52 -16.42
N ILE A 34 -6.08 -3.99 -15.40
CA ILE A 34 -7.42 -3.43 -15.54
C ILE A 34 -7.39 -2.12 -16.34
N GLU A 35 -8.35 -1.96 -17.23
CA GLU A 35 -8.57 -0.70 -17.95
C GLU A 35 -9.38 0.24 -17.05
N SER A 36 -8.87 1.47 -16.86
CA SER A 36 -9.37 2.36 -15.80
C SER A 36 -10.74 2.95 -16.13
N GLN A 37 -11.01 3.27 -17.40
CA GLN A 37 -12.31 3.84 -17.80
C GLN A 37 -13.42 2.81 -17.66
N ALA A 38 -13.21 1.58 -18.12
CA ALA A 38 -14.16 0.48 -17.99
C ALA A 38 -14.50 0.17 -16.53
N LEU A 39 -13.52 0.27 -15.62
CA LEU A 39 -13.78 0.12 -14.19
C LEU A 39 -14.66 1.27 -13.67
N LEU A 40 -14.31 2.52 -13.99
CA LEU A 40 -15.04 3.69 -13.53
C LEU A 40 -16.47 3.74 -14.07
N ASP A 41 -16.69 3.34 -15.33
CA ASP A 41 -18.01 3.29 -15.95
C ASP A 41 -18.92 2.29 -15.23
N VAL A 42 -18.41 1.08 -14.94
CA VAL A 42 -19.17 0.04 -14.22
C VAL A 42 -19.44 0.47 -12.77
N VAL A 43 -18.44 1.04 -12.08
CA VAL A 43 -18.62 1.52 -10.70
C VAL A 43 -19.60 2.69 -10.65
N GLY A 44 -19.51 3.65 -11.59
CA GLY A 44 -20.43 4.78 -11.67
C GLY A 44 -21.89 4.37 -11.90
N GLN A 45 -22.12 3.29 -12.66
CA GLN A 45 -23.45 2.70 -12.82
C GLN A 45 -23.98 2.13 -11.50
N ILE A 46 -23.12 1.53 -10.67
CA ILE A 46 -23.50 0.99 -9.35
C ILE A 46 -23.78 2.13 -8.37
N ASP A 47 -22.92 3.16 -8.35
CA ASP A 47 -23.05 4.33 -7.48
C ASP A 47 -24.31 5.14 -7.77
N SER A 48 -24.69 5.23 -9.05
CA SER A 48 -25.85 6.01 -9.51
C SER A 48 -27.13 5.18 -9.65
N ALA A 49 -27.08 3.88 -9.37
CA ALA A 49 -28.22 2.99 -9.59
C ALA A 49 -29.39 3.40 -8.67
N PRO A 50 -30.62 3.55 -9.22
CA PRO A 50 -31.80 3.70 -8.39
C PRO A 50 -32.08 2.42 -7.59
N GLU A 51 -32.74 2.60 -6.44
CA GLU A 51 -33.12 1.54 -5.51
C GLU A 51 -33.96 0.47 -6.26
N GLY A 52 -33.36 -0.69 -6.59
CA GLY A 52 -34.09 -1.81 -7.22
C GLY A 52 -33.39 -2.60 -8.34
N THR A 53 -32.22 -2.19 -8.83
CA THR A 53 -31.50 -2.94 -9.91
C THR A 53 -30.24 -3.65 -9.42
N VAL A 54 -29.47 -2.97 -8.56
CA VAL A 54 -28.27 -3.46 -7.89
C VAL A 54 -28.44 -3.09 -6.41
N VAL A 55 -27.84 -3.82 -5.47
CA VAL A 55 -27.85 -3.42 -4.05
C VAL A 55 -27.27 -2.01 -3.98
N PRO A 56 -28.10 -0.98 -3.69
CA PRO A 56 -27.63 0.39 -3.72
C PRO A 56 -26.70 0.58 -2.54
N LEU A 57 -25.61 1.33 -2.76
CA LEU A 57 -24.68 1.63 -1.68
C LEU A 57 -25.42 2.34 -0.55
N THR A 58 -25.26 1.83 0.66
CA THR A 58 -25.80 2.48 1.84
C THR A 58 -25.09 3.82 2.05
N LYS A 59 -25.79 4.77 2.67
CA LYS A 59 -25.21 6.07 3.04
C LYS A 59 -23.93 5.94 3.88
N ALA A 60 -23.81 4.87 4.67
CA ALA A 60 -22.64 4.58 5.47
C ALA A 60 -21.45 4.08 4.62
N GLU A 61 -21.71 3.25 3.61
CA GLU A 61 -20.69 2.79 2.66
C GLU A 61 -20.13 3.94 1.82
N ILE A 62 -21.02 4.81 1.32
CA ILE A 62 -20.63 6.02 0.58
C ILE A 62 -19.73 6.90 1.44
N LYS A 63 -20.16 7.21 2.68
CA LYS A 63 -19.39 8.04 3.61
C LYS A 63 -17.99 7.47 3.92
N ARG A 64 -17.84 6.15 3.94
CA ARG A 64 -16.54 5.49 4.17
C ARG A 64 -15.58 5.60 2.99
N ASN A 65 -16.08 5.86 1.78
CA ASN A 65 -15.26 6.01 0.57
C ASN A 65 -14.71 7.44 0.39
N GLU A 66 -15.00 8.35 1.33
CA GLU A 66 -14.48 9.71 1.31
C GLU A 66 -13.04 9.77 1.84
N ARG A 67 -12.25 10.71 1.32
CA ARG A 67 -10.88 10.92 1.79
C ARG A 67 -10.88 11.36 3.26
N GLY A 68 -10.10 10.65 4.07
CA GLY A 68 -9.92 10.99 5.48
C GLY A 68 -9.04 12.21 5.73
N GLN A 69 -9.01 12.64 6.98
CA GLN A 69 -8.13 13.70 7.47
C GLN A 69 -6.96 13.11 8.25
N ILE A 70 -5.77 13.68 8.10
CA ILE A 70 -4.60 13.35 8.91
C ILE A 70 -4.71 14.14 10.21
N TRP A 71 -4.57 13.46 11.34
CA TRP A 71 -4.57 14.09 12.65
C TRP A 71 -3.18 14.00 13.25
N THR A 72 -2.71 15.09 13.86
CA THR A 72 -1.49 15.10 14.66
C THR A 72 -1.89 15.31 16.11
N TYR A 73 -1.55 14.34 16.95
CA TYR A 73 -1.74 14.45 18.39
C TYR A 73 -0.41 14.88 19.02
N GLU A 74 -0.43 16.01 19.72
CA GLU A 74 0.66 16.43 20.60
C GLU A 74 0.22 16.24 22.05
N PRO A 75 0.86 15.34 22.81
CA PRO A 75 0.57 15.23 24.23
C PRO A 75 1.03 16.48 24.97
N GLU A 76 0.28 16.87 26.01
CA GLU A 76 0.71 17.92 26.92
C GLU A 76 1.99 17.47 27.64
N ASN A 77 3.13 18.03 27.27
CA ASN A 77 4.42 17.72 27.89
C ASN A 77 4.43 18.24 29.33
N LYS A 78 3.97 17.42 30.27
CA LYS A 78 4.26 17.61 31.69
C LYS A 78 5.71 17.18 31.98
N GLY A 79 6.67 17.96 31.50
CA GLY A 79 8.02 18.04 32.08
C GLY A 79 9.08 17.05 31.59
N THR A 80 9.32 16.91 30.27
CA THR A 80 10.62 16.40 29.80
C THR A 80 11.24 17.34 28.77
N ASN A 81 12.43 17.85 29.10
CA ASN A 81 13.22 18.74 28.25
C ASN A 81 13.53 18.04 26.92
N ARG A 82 12.99 18.56 25.81
CA ARG A 82 13.42 18.15 24.47
C ARG A 82 14.85 18.66 24.27
N VAL A 83 15.84 17.78 24.42
CA VAL A 83 17.22 18.10 24.01
C VAL A 83 17.23 18.13 22.49
N SER A 84 17.55 19.30 21.94
CA SER A 84 17.64 19.50 20.50
C SER A 84 18.92 18.83 19.97
N PHE A 85 18.85 18.16 18.82
CA PHE A 85 20.02 17.51 18.20
C PHE A 85 21.16 18.50 17.85
N SER A 86 20.90 19.81 17.89
CA SER A 86 21.89 20.87 17.76
C SER A 86 22.86 20.98 18.94
N ASP A 87 22.53 20.41 20.10
CA ASP A 87 23.34 20.52 21.32
C ASP A 87 24.42 19.42 21.46
N ALA A 88 24.59 18.57 20.44
CA ALA A 88 25.60 17.52 20.46
C ALA A 88 27.03 18.11 20.31
N PRO A 89 28.00 17.78 21.20
CA PRO A 89 29.35 18.29 21.10
C PRO A 89 30.06 17.78 19.83
N LYS A 90 30.56 18.71 19.00
CA LYS A 90 31.10 18.48 17.64
C LYS A 90 32.40 17.67 17.52
N LYS A 91 32.91 16.99 18.55
CA LYS A 91 34.20 16.28 18.46
C LYS A 91 34.22 14.94 19.19
N LEU A 92 33.78 13.87 18.52
CA LEU A 92 34.28 12.53 18.83
C LEU A 92 35.67 12.36 18.18
N LYS A 93 36.72 12.18 19.00
CA LYS A 93 38.05 11.78 18.49
C LYS A 93 37.90 10.41 17.83
N THR A 94 38.01 10.35 16.50
CA THR A 94 38.04 9.09 15.76
C THR A 94 39.33 8.33 16.12
N LYS A 95 39.24 7.29 16.95
CA LYS A 95 40.31 6.29 17.01
C LYS A 95 40.27 5.51 15.68
N GLY A 96 41.41 5.49 14.98
CA GLY A 96 41.55 4.94 13.64
C GLY A 96 40.96 3.53 13.52
N ARG A 97 40.29 3.28 12.39
CA ARG A 97 39.67 2.00 12.05
C ARG A 97 40.77 0.92 11.96
N PRO A 98 40.61 -0.25 12.61
CA PRO A 98 41.60 -1.32 12.47
C PRO A 98 41.61 -1.84 11.02
N PRO A 99 42.76 -2.23 10.47
CA PRO A 99 42.85 -2.65 9.07
C PRO A 99 42.05 -3.93 8.83
N ARG A 100 41.30 -3.95 7.73
CA ARG A 100 40.52 -5.12 7.28
C ARG A 100 41.47 -6.29 7.01
N ARG A 101 41.33 -7.36 7.80
CA ARG A 101 42.01 -8.63 7.61
C ARG A 101 41.57 -9.21 6.25
N LYS A 102 42.46 -9.21 5.26
CA LYS A 102 42.21 -9.87 3.97
C LYS A 102 42.25 -11.39 4.20
N VAL A 103 41.10 -12.05 4.08
CA VAL A 103 41.05 -13.51 3.96
C VAL A 103 41.49 -13.85 2.53
N ARG A 104 42.62 -14.54 2.38
CA ARG A 104 43.01 -15.14 1.09
C ARG A 104 42.08 -16.33 0.85
N ARG A 105 41.60 -16.43 -0.39
CA ARG A 105 40.91 -17.60 -0.92
C ARG A 105 41.83 -18.82 -0.87
#